data_AF-A0A2E6XEL6-F1
#
_entry.id   AF-A0A2E6XEL6-F1
#
_cell.length_a   1.000
_cell.length_b   1.000
_cell.length_c   1.000
_cell.angle_alpha   90.00
_cell.angle_beta   90.00
_cell.angle_gamma   90.00
#
_symmetry.space_group_name_H-M   'P 1'
#
loop_
_entity.id
_entity.type
_entity.pdbx_description
1 polymer ?
#
loop_
_entity_poly.entity_id
_entity_poly.type
_entity_poly.pdbx_seq_one_letter_code
_entity_poly.pdbx_strand_id
1 'polypeptide(L)' 'MTATKRHAAKGTWRVVDATMGGFSIFKKSGFERLWREARLARIHPANNALTMEFVGKTALGVNPDETPRWG' A
#
# COMPACT_ATOMS: atom_id res chain seq x y z
N MET A 1 0.39 -13.42 6.47
CA MET A 1 1.30 -12.26 6.59
C MET A 1 1.10 -11.19 5.51
N THR A 2 0.82 -11.55 4.25
CA THR A 2 0.64 -10.58 3.12
C THR A 2 -0.57 -9.64 3.28
N ALA A 3 -1.74 -10.16 3.67
CA ALA A 3 -2.94 -9.35 3.92
C ALA A 3 -2.71 -8.28 5.01
N THR A 4 -2.06 -8.66 6.11
CA THR A 4 -1.69 -7.75 7.21
C THR A 4 -0.72 -6.67 6.74
N LYS A 5 0.31 -7.03 5.97
CA LYS A 5 1.23 -6.07 5.34
C LYS A 5 0.49 -5.06 4.47
N ARG A 6 -0.42 -5.52 3.60
CA ARG A 6 -1.26 -4.63 2.77
C ARG A 6 -2.12 -3.71 3.62
N HIS A 7 -2.71 -4.22 4.69
CA HIS A 7 -3.52 -3.41 5.60
C HIS A 7 -2.68 -2.29 6.23
N ALA A 8 -1.50 -2.61 6.74
CA ALA A 8 -0.56 -1.62 7.29
C ALA A 8 -0.14 -0.59 6.23
N ALA A 9 0.28 -1.04 5.03
CA ALA A 9 0.64 -0.15 3.92
C ALA A 9 -0.50 0.78 3.52
N LYS A 10 -1.75 0.31 3.57
CA LYS A 10 -2.94 1.12 3.30
C LYS A 10 -3.21 2.12 4.44
N GLY A 11 -2.93 1.73 5.68
CA GLY A 11 -3.03 2.60 6.85
C GLY A 11 -2.06 3.77 6.79
N THR A 12 -0.81 3.53 6.38
CA THR A 12 0.25 4.56 6.33
C THR A 12 -0.18 5.79 5.55
N TRP A 13 -0.62 5.65 4.30
CA TRP A 13 -1.00 6.82 3.51
C TRP A 13 -2.29 7.47 3.98
N ARG A 14 -3.24 6.71 4.57
CA ARG A 14 -4.49 7.27 5.11
C ARG A 14 -4.25 8.16 6.33
N VAL A 15 -3.37 7.74 7.24
CA VAL A 15 -3.03 8.51 8.43
C VAL A 15 -2.31 9.81 8.04
N VAL A 16 -1.36 9.72 7.10
CA VAL A 16 -0.61 10.89 6.64
C VAL A 16 -1.52 11.86 5.88
N ASP A 17 -2.43 11.37 5.01
CA ASP A 17 -3.43 12.21 4.34
C ASP A 17 -4.37 12.90 5.35
N ALA A 18 -4.82 12.20 6.39
CA ALA A 18 -5.75 12.73 7.39
C ALA A 18 -5.16 13.84 8.28
N THR A 19 -3.83 13.93 8.37
CA THR A 19 -3.12 14.85 9.26
C THR A 19 -2.47 16.02 8.51
N MET A 20 -2.61 16.08 7.17
CA MET A 20 -2.15 17.21 6.38
C MET A 20 -2.92 18.50 6.72
N GLY A 21 -2.18 19.51 7.17
CA GLY A 21 -2.68 20.87 7.38
C GLY A 21 -1.89 21.92 6.59
N GLY A 22 -2.25 23.20 6.69
CA GLY A 22 -1.61 24.26 5.91
C GLY A 22 -0.09 24.36 6.06
N PHE A 23 0.45 24.20 7.27
CA PHE A 23 1.91 24.24 7.49
C PHE A 23 2.66 23.02 6.93
N SER A 24 1.95 21.90 6.73
CA SER A 24 2.55 20.62 6.34
C SER A 24 3.12 20.60 4.93
N ILE A 25 2.72 21.55 4.07
CA ILE A 25 3.20 21.68 2.68
C ILE A 25 4.62 22.25 2.61
N PHE A 26 5.07 22.96 3.64
CA PHE A 26 6.36 23.62 3.62
C PHE A 26 7.47 22.64 3.98
N LYS A 27 8.59 22.68 3.24
CA LYS A 27 9.78 21.86 3.51
C LYS A 27 10.29 21.97 4.95
N LYS A 28 10.13 23.15 5.58
CA LYS A 28 10.51 23.39 6.98
C LYS A 28 9.79 22.45 7.96
N SER A 29 8.56 22.06 7.66
CA SER A 29 7.80 21.10 8.48
C SER A 29 8.29 19.66 8.31
N GLY A 30 8.95 19.34 7.19
CA GLY A 30 9.33 17.97 6.80
C GLY A 30 8.16 17.04 6.47
N PHE A 31 6.91 17.48 6.69
CA PHE A 31 5.73 16.62 6.59
C PHE A 31 5.40 16.26 5.13
N GLU A 32 5.60 17.20 4.23
CA GLU A 32 5.45 17.01 2.78
C GLU A 32 6.26 15.80 2.27
N ARG A 33 7.44 15.54 2.85
CA ARG A 33 8.28 14.37 2.52
C ARG A 33 7.64 13.08 3.00
N LEU A 34 7.19 13.04 4.26
CA LEU A 34 6.47 11.88 4.81
C LEU A 34 5.24 11.54 3.98
N TRP A 35 4.52 12.56 3.52
CA TRP A 35 3.38 12.39 2.62
C TRP A 35 3.75 11.77 1.27
N ARG A 36 4.83 12.24 0.62
CA ARG A 36 5.33 11.63 -0.62
C ARG A 36 5.79 10.19 -0.42
N GLU A 37 6.53 9.93 0.65
CA GLU A 37 7.05 8.59 0.96
C GLU A 37 5.90 7.61 1.26
N ALA A 38 4.87 8.04 2.01
CA ALA A 38 3.70 7.22 2.28
C ALA A 38 2.95 6.81 1.00
N ARG A 39 2.96 7.65 -0.06
CA ARG A 39 2.35 7.31 -1.35
C ARG A 39 3.10 6.22 -2.10
N LEU A 40 4.39 6.02 -1.86
CA LEU A 40 5.14 4.91 -2.46
C LEU A 40 4.58 3.54 -2.05
N ALA A 41 3.95 3.46 -0.87
CA ALA A 41 3.25 2.26 -0.43
C ALA A 41 2.08 1.87 -1.34
N ARG A 42 1.49 2.81 -2.09
CA ARG A 42 0.36 2.57 -3.00
C ARG A 42 0.78 1.96 -4.34
N ILE A 43 1.99 2.26 -4.79
CA ILE A 43 2.44 1.94 -6.15
C ILE A 43 3.21 0.62 -6.22
N HIS A 44 3.78 0.15 -5.10
CA HIS A 44 4.53 -1.10 -5.09
C HIS A 44 3.58 -2.29 -5.35
N PRO A 45 3.77 -3.09 -6.43
CA PRO A 45 2.84 -4.15 -6.81
C PRO A 45 2.57 -5.17 -5.69
N ALA A 46 3.59 -5.49 -4.90
CA ALA A 46 3.48 -6.41 -3.76
C ALA A 46 2.44 -5.98 -2.70
N ASN A 47 2.16 -4.68 -2.56
CA ASN A 47 1.24 -4.18 -1.54
C ASN A 47 -0.23 -4.33 -1.96
N ASN A 48 -0.55 -4.40 -3.24
CA ASN A 48 -1.94 -4.53 -3.68
C ASN A 48 -2.17 -5.70 -4.65
N ALA A 49 -1.60 -5.64 -5.85
CA ALA A 49 -1.84 -6.63 -6.91
C ALA A 49 -1.51 -8.05 -6.45
N LEU A 50 -0.26 -8.28 -6.03
CA LEU A 50 0.19 -9.60 -5.56
C LEU A 50 -0.57 -10.06 -4.31
N THR A 51 -0.83 -9.15 -3.36
CA THR A 51 -1.52 -9.53 -2.12
C THR A 51 -2.96 -9.95 -2.40
N MET A 52 -3.69 -9.20 -3.24
CA MET A 52 -5.08 -9.53 -3.59
C MET A 52 -5.15 -10.84 -4.37
N GLU A 53 -4.22 -11.06 -5.27
CA GLU A 53 -4.13 -12.30 -6.03
C GLU A 53 -3.82 -13.50 -5.14
N PHE A 54 -2.77 -13.41 -4.31
CA PHE A 54 -2.37 -14.49 -3.42
C PHE A 54 -3.50 -14.86 -2.45
N VAL A 55 -4.13 -13.85 -1.82
CA VAL A 55 -5.26 -14.07 -0.92
C VAL A 55 -6.46 -14.66 -1.68
N GLY A 56 -6.75 -14.18 -2.89
CA GLY A 56 -7.84 -14.70 -3.72
C GLY A 56 -7.62 -16.16 -4.14
N LYS A 57 -6.43 -16.49 -4.63
CA LYS A 57 -6.08 -17.86 -5.05
C LYS A 57 -6.14 -18.83 -3.86
N THR A 58 -5.51 -18.47 -2.75
CA THR A 58 -5.52 -19.31 -1.53
C THR A 58 -6.93 -19.48 -0.96
N ALA A 59 -7.77 -18.44 -0.97
CA ALA A 59 -9.15 -18.53 -0.50
C ALA A 59 -10.05 -19.39 -1.41
N LEU A 60 -9.74 -19.47 -2.71
CA LEU A 60 -10.51 -20.21 -3.71
C LEU A 60 -9.95 -21.62 -3.99
N GLY A 61 -8.86 -22.03 -3.32
CA GLY A 61 -8.21 -23.33 -3.57
C GLY A 61 -7.46 -23.41 -4.91
N VAL A 62 -7.12 -22.27 -5.51
CA VAL A 62 -6.32 -22.19 -6.74
C VAL A 62 -4.84 -22.22 -6.38
N ASN A 63 -4.02 -22.93 -7.16
CA ASN A 63 -2.58 -23.00 -6.89
C ASN A 63 -1.96 -21.59 -6.98
N PRO A 64 -1.26 -21.10 -5.93
CA PRO A 64 -0.63 -19.78 -5.94
C PRO A 64 0.34 -19.55 -7.11
N ASP A 65 1.01 -20.62 -7.56
CA ASP A 65 2.01 -20.61 -8.63
C ASP A 65 1.40 -20.65 -10.04
N GLU A 66 0.08 -20.81 -10.15
CA GLU A 66 -0.58 -20.54 -11.44
C GLU A 66 -0.23 -19.13 -11.88
N THR A 67 -0.03 -18.94 -13.18
CA THR A 67 0.45 -17.67 -13.72
C THR A 67 -0.42 -16.50 -13.27
N PRO A 68 0.16 -15.31 -13.03
CA PRO A 68 -0.64 -14.14 -12.75
C PRO A 68 -1.61 -13.86 -13.89
N ARG A 69 -2.86 -13.51 -13.54
CA ARG A 69 -3.89 -13.16 -14.53
C ARG A 69 -3.58 -11.86 -15.27
N TRP A 70 -2.61 -11.09 -14.76
CA TRP A 70 -2.14 -9.83 -15.29
C TRP A 70 -0.67 -10.03 -15.71
N GLY A 71 -0.41 -9.86 -17.00
CA GLY A 71 0.91 -9.88 -17.65
C GLY A 71 0.99 -8.68 -18.59
#